data_AF-A0AAU5BS14-F1
#
_entry.id   AF-A0AAU5BS14-F1
#
_cell.length_a   1.000
_cell.length_b   1.000
_cell.length_c   1.000
_cell.angle_alpha   90.00
_cell.angle_beta   90.00
_cell.angle_gamma   90.00
#
_symmetry.space_group_name_H-M   'P 1'
#
loop_
_entity.id
_entity.type
_entity.pdbx_description
1 polymer ?
#
loop_
_entity_poly.entity_id
_entity_poly.type
_entity_poly.pdbx_seq_one_letter_code
_entity_poly.pdbx_strand_id
1 'polypeptide(L)'
;MGNVWRDARSINDLGQNMAGWLEGRIPSWPGYLSEEFGAEETDGARHLVPTLIAANRAGFVTTCSQPGEIGGGYRQRAWVEGVVHDRSPLLGRLLSLQGQGLTVVRGWPKRQIVLTEDAGRPYTTIGGWRMRRNDIHATWRGVGGQALRELKEHGAKLHIIDTEWGRDDRLWPALLGAVR
;
A
#
# COMPACT_ATOMS: atom_id res chain seq x y z
N MET A 1 -21.03 -8.08 -17.87
CA MET A 1 -19.63 -7.60 -17.78
C MET A 1 -18.92 -8.44 -16.73
N GLY A 2 -17.72 -8.96 -17.04
CA GLY A 2 -16.93 -9.76 -16.10
C GLY A 2 -16.51 -8.92 -14.89
N ASN A 3 -16.26 -9.57 -13.76
CA ASN A 3 -15.73 -8.91 -12.57
C ASN A 3 -14.20 -8.92 -12.70
N VAL A 4 -13.59 -7.77 -13.01
CA VAL A 4 -12.15 -7.62 -13.23
C VAL A 4 -11.28 -8.22 -12.11
N TRP A 5 -11.77 -8.19 -10.86
CA TRP A 5 -11.08 -8.79 -9.71
C TRP A 5 -11.16 -10.31 -9.74
N ARG A 6 -12.32 -10.88 -10.12
CA ARG A 6 -12.51 -12.32 -10.30
C ARG A 6 -11.70 -12.85 -11.49
N ASP A 7 -11.53 -12.03 -12.52
CA ASP A 7 -10.83 -12.38 -13.75
C ASP A 7 -9.31 -12.20 -13.64
N ALA A 8 -8.81 -11.59 -12.56
CA ALA A 8 -7.39 -11.43 -12.29
C ALA A 8 -6.69 -12.79 -12.14
N ARG A 9 -5.58 -12.97 -12.86
CA ARG A 9 -4.78 -14.20 -12.88
C ARG A 9 -3.42 -14.04 -12.25
N SER A 10 -2.97 -12.80 -12.06
CA SER A 10 -1.66 -12.50 -11.49
C SER A 10 -1.64 -11.31 -10.52
N ILE A 11 -0.57 -11.17 -9.74
CA ILE A 11 -0.24 -9.97 -8.95
C ILE A 11 -0.21 -8.74 -9.87
N ASN A 12 0.30 -8.87 -11.10
CA ASN A 12 0.30 -7.77 -12.06
C ASN A 12 -1.11 -7.36 -12.47
N ASP A 13 -2.03 -8.30 -12.70
CA ASP A 13 -3.43 -7.97 -13.01
C ASP A 13 -4.09 -7.22 -11.85
N LEU A 14 -3.77 -7.59 -10.60
CA LEU A 14 -4.23 -6.86 -9.42
C LEU A 14 -3.69 -5.43 -9.39
N GLY A 15 -2.42 -5.22 -9.75
CA GLY A 15 -1.84 -3.89 -9.92
C GLY A 15 -2.57 -3.06 -10.99
N GLN A 16 -2.87 -3.64 -12.15
CA GLN A 16 -3.63 -2.94 -13.19
C GLN A 16 -5.05 -2.59 -12.74
N ASN A 17 -5.71 -3.49 -12.01
CA ASN A 17 -7.04 -3.24 -11.46
C ASN A 17 -7.00 -2.17 -10.35
N MET A 18 -5.99 -2.17 -9.48
CA MET A 18 -5.83 -1.17 -8.43
C MET A 18 -5.56 0.22 -9.02
N ALA A 19 -4.71 0.29 -10.05
CA ALA A 19 -4.52 1.52 -10.82
C ALA A 19 -5.82 1.99 -11.48
N GLY A 20 -6.61 1.06 -12.05
CA GLY A 20 -7.92 1.38 -12.63
C GLY A 20 -8.94 1.87 -11.60
N TRP A 21 -8.88 1.36 -10.37
CA TRP A 21 -9.66 1.90 -9.26
C TRP A 21 -9.21 3.32 -8.93
N LEU A 22 -7.92 3.57 -8.69
CA LEU A 22 -7.39 4.93 -8.41
C LEU A 22 -7.70 5.96 -9.52
N GLU A 23 -7.87 5.51 -10.76
CA GLU A 23 -8.28 6.36 -11.90
C GLU A 23 -9.80 6.56 -12.04
N GLY A 24 -10.61 5.94 -11.18
CA GLY A 24 -12.07 5.98 -11.23
C GLY A 24 -12.70 5.11 -12.32
N ARG A 25 -11.91 4.26 -13.00
CA ARG A 25 -12.40 3.33 -14.03
C ARG A 25 -13.01 2.06 -13.44
N ILE A 26 -12.61 1.69 -12.23
CA ILE A 26 -13.17 0.59 -11.45
C ILE A 26 -13.80 1.19 -10.19
N PRO A 27 -15.08 0.92 -9.89
CA PRO A 27 -15.80 1.66 -8.85
C PRO A 27 -15.39 1.32 -7.42
N SER A 28 -14.82 0.14 -7.19
CA SER A 28 -14.38 -0.31 -5.87
C SER A 28 -13.36 -1.45 -5.99
N TRP A 29 -12.56 -1.68 -4.94
CA TRP A 29 -11.65 -2.81 -4.81
C TRP A 29 -12.02 -3.69 -3.60
N PRO A 30 -11.66 -4.99 -3.59
CA PRO A 30 -12.14 -5.96 -2.59
C PRO A 30 -11.99 -5.59 -1.11
N GLY A 31 -10.96 -4.82 -0.75
CA GLY A 31 -10.68 -4.42 0.62
C GLY A 31 -11.09 -2.99 0.96
N TYR A 32 -11.74 -2.27 0.04
CA TYR A 32 -12.21 -0.91 0.30
C TYR A 32 -13.44 -0.95 1.21
N LEU A 33 -13.37 -0.26 2.35
CA LEU A 33 -14.44 -0.29 3.35
C LEU A 33 -15.45 0.86 3.19
N SER A 34 -15.15 1.86 2.36
CA SER A 34 -16.06 2.98 2.08
C SER A 34 -16.97 2.68 0.89
N GLU A 35 -18.23 3.12 0.99
CA GLU A 35 -19.17 3.12 -0.14
C GLU A 35 -18.89 4.27 -1.12
N GLU A 36 -18.18 5.31 -0.68
CA GLU A 36 -17.82 6.46 -1.50
C GLU A 36 -16.44 6.26 -2.15
N PHE A 37 -16.45 6.19 -3.49
CA PHE A 37 -15.24 6.09 -4.29
C PHE A 37 -14.27 7.22 -3.96
N GLY A 38 -13.04 6.87 -3.60
CA GLY A 38 -11.95 7.83 -3.47
C GLY A 38 -12.06 8.78 -2.28
N ALA A 39 -12.98 8.56 -1.32
CA ALA A 39 -13.05 9.34 -0.08
C ALA A 39 -11.69 9.48 0.63
N GLU A 40 -10.93 8.38 0.73
CA GLU A 40 -9.58 8.38 1.30
C GLU A 40 -8.57 9.15 0.43
N GLU A 41 -8.85 9.30 -0.86
CA GLU A 41 -8.01 9.99 -1.85
C GLU A 41 -8.45 11.43 -2.13
N THR A 42 -9.54 11.90 -1.53
CA THR A 42 -10.02 13.28 -1.63
C THR A 42 -9.70 14.11 -0.40
N ASP A 43 -9.59 13.48 0.77
CA ASP A 43 -9.34 14.14 2.06
C ASP A 43 -7.83 14.22 2.36
N GLY A 44 -7.12 15.11 1.66
CA GLY A 44 -5.71 15.41 1.94
C GLY A 44 -4.67 14.44 1.35
N ALA A 45 -5.09 13.31 0.76
CA ALA A 45 -4.20 12.34 0.12
C ALA A 45 -4.21 12.39 -1.43
N ARG A 46 -4.95 13.31 -2.05
CA ARG A 46 -5.14 13.35 -3.51
C ARG A 46 -3.83 13.42 -4.31
N HIS A 47 -2.82 14.09 -3.79
CA HIS A 47 -1.51 14.23 -4.43
C HIS A 47 -0.71 12.92 -4.45
N LEU A 48 -1.11 11.91 -3.66
CA LEU A 48 -0.50 10.58 -3.65
C LEU A 48 -0.90 9.75 -4.87
N VAL A 49 -2.14 9.94 -5.36
CA VAL A 49 -2.79 9.12 -6.39
C VAL A 49 -1.91 8.87 -7.62
N PRO A 50 -1.23 9.87 -8.23
CA PRO A 50 -0.36 9.61 -9.39
C PRO A 50 0.79 8.65 -9.09
N THR A 51 1.38 8.75 -7.89
CA THR A 51 2.47 7.87 -7.45
C THR A 51 1.96 6.45 -7.17
N LEU A 52 0.78 6.34 -6.53
CA LEU A 52 0.14 5.05 -6.27
C LEU A 52 -0.24 4.34 -7.58
N ILE A 53 -0.79 5.06 -8.57
CA ILE A 53 -1.07 4.51 -9.91
C ILE A 53 0.22 3.97 -10.55
N ALA A 54 1.30 4.75 -10.51
CA ALA A 54 2.59 4.33 -11.08
C ALA A 54 3.13 3.07 -10.37
N ALA A 55 3.08 3.03 -9.04
CA ALA A 55 3.51 1.87 -8.25
C ALA A 55 2.70 0.61 -8.59
N ASN A 56 1.37 0.72 -8.64
CA ASN A 56 0.48 -0.37 -8.98
C ASN A 56 0.74 -0.91 -10.40
N ARG A 57 0.91 -0.02 -11.39
CA ARG A 57 1.25 -0.40 -12.76
C ARG A 57 2.62 -1.08 -12.89
N ALA A 58 3.58 -0.70 -12.06
CA ALA A 58 4.91 -1.30 -12.03
C ALA A 58 4.94 -2.68 -11.33
N GLY A 59 3.84 -3.08 -10.67
CA GLY A 59 3.72 -4.36 -9.98
C GLY A 59 3.97 -4.30 -8.47
N PHE A 60 3.99 -3.11 -7.87
CA PHE A 60 3.86 -2.94 -6.43
C PHE A 60 2.41 -2.59 -6.10
N VAL A 61 1.62 -3.62 -5.78
CA VAL A 61 0.17 -3.51 -5.57
C VAL A 61 -0.09 -2.90 -4.20
N THR A 62 -0.45 -1.62 -4.15
CA THR A 62 -0.65 -0.89 -2.89
C THR A 62 -2.03 -1.19 -2.30
N THR A 63 -2.10 -1.37 -0.98
CA THR A 63 -3.36 -1.70 -0.27
C THR A 63 -3.74 -0.71 0.82
N CYS A 64 -2.81 0.11 1.29
CA CYS A 64 -3.07 1.20 2.21
C CYS A 64 -1.94 2.23 2.12
N SER A 65 -2.28 3.51 2.29
CA SER A 65 -1.35 4.63 2.29
C SER A 65 -1.89 5.77 3.14
N GLN A 66 -0.99 6.62 3.62
CA GLN A 66 -1.33 7.89 4.26
C GLN A 66 -0.20 8.89 4.02
N PRO A 67 -0.52 10.19 3.85
CA PRO A 67 0.50 11.23 3.76
C PRO A 67 1.20 11.46 5.11
N GLY A 68 2.28 12.22 5.08
CA GLY A 68 2.82 12.88 6.27
C GLY A 68 2.03 14.15 6.55
N GLU A 69 1.47 14.27 7.75
CA GLU A 69 0.67 15.43 8.14
C GLU A 69 0.84 15.75 9.64
N ILE A 70 0.74 17.03 10.01
CA ILE A 70 0.63 17.48 11.42
C ILE A 70 -0.44 18.58 11.49
N GLY A 71 -1.40 18.44 12.40
CA GLY A 71 -2.42 19.47 12.63
C GLY A 71 -3.39 19.07 13.75
N GLY A 72 -3.94 20.03 14.50
CA GLY A 72 -5.06 19.76 15.42
C GLY A 72 -4.82 18.72 16.53
N GLY A 73 -3.56 18.47 16.93
CA GLY A 73 -3.21 17.41 17.88
C GLY A 73 -2.97 16.03 17.24
N TYR A 74 -3.15 15.94 15.93
CA TYR A 74 -2.91 14.80 15.07
C TYR A 74 -1.53 14.89 14.40
N ARG A 75 -0.84 13.75 14.26
CA ARG A 75 0.37 13.66 13.44
C ARG A 75 0.49 12.30 12.76
N GLN A 76 0.90 12.32 11.50
CA GLN A 76 1.10 11.16 10.64
C GLN A 76 2.53 11.11 10.11
N ARG A 77 3.04 9.90 9.96
CA ARG A 77 4.19 9.57 9.11
C ARG A 77 3.69 9.21 7.72
N ALA A 78 4.36 9.68 6.67
CA ALA A 78 4.11 9.17 5.34
C ALA A 78 4.39 7.67 5.29
N TRP A 79 3.42 6.90 4.82
CA TRP A 79 3.50 5.44 4.76
C TRP A 79 2.72 4.89 3.57
N VAL A 80 3.26 3.83 2.97
CA VAL A 80 2.55 2.97 2.03
C VAL A 80 2.83 1.51 2.34
N GLU A 81 1.80 0.66 2.23
CA GLU A 81 1.97 -0.78 2.15
C GLU A 81 1.46 -1.34 0.83
N GLY A 82 2.06 -2.47 0.46
CA GLY A 82 1.64 -3.21 -0.72
C GLY A 82 2.34 -4.55 -0.83
N VAL A 83 2.06 -5.24 -1.93
CA VAL A 83 2.66 -6.52 -2.28
C VAL A 83 3.36 -6.42 -3.62
N VAL A 84 4.58 -6.94 -3.71
CA VAL A 84 5.32 -7.12 -4.96
C VAL A 84 5.65 -8.60 -5.14
N HIS A 85 5.73 -9.09 -6.37
CA HIS A 85 6.20 -10.46 -6.61
C HIS A 85 7.67 -10.60 -6.16
N ASP A 86 7.98 -11.63 -5.39
CA ASP A 86 9.30 -11.90 -4.79
C ASP A 86 10.46 -12.09 -5.79
N ARG A 87 10.16 -12.46 -7.03
CA ARG A 87 11.10 -12.59 -8.16
C ARG A 87 11.17 -11.34 -9.02
N SER A 88 10.33 -10.33 -8.77
CA SER A 88 10.35 -9.10 -9.54
C SER A 88 11.62 -8.28 -9.23
N PRO A 89 12.31 -7.74 -10.24
CA PRO A 89 13.43 -6.82 -10.00
C PRO A 89 12.99 -5.56 -9.25
N LEU A 90 11.70 -5.22 -9.27
CA LEU A 90 11.15 -4.11 -8.51
C LEU A 90 11.35 -4.30 -6.99
N LEU A 91 11.32 -5.54 -6.47
CA LEU A 91 11.56 -5.79 -5.05
C LEU A 91 12.93 -5.24 -4.61
N GLY A 92 13.98 -5.48 -5.40
CA GLY A 92 15.32 -4.95 -5.12
C GLY A 92 15.36 -3.41 -5.11
N ARG A 93 14.68 -2.78 -6.07
CA ARG A 93 14.57 -1.31 -6.12
C ARG A 93 13.83 -0.74 -4.91
N LEU A 94 12.73 -1.36 -4.50
CA LEU A 94 11.97 -0.93 -3.32
C LEU A 94 12.77 -1.10 -2.02
N LEU A 95 13.51 -2.22 -1.87
CA LEU A 95 14.40 -2.42 -0.71
C LEU A 95 15.54 -1.40 -0.69
N SER A 96 16.05 -0.99 -1.86
CA SER A 96 17.13 0.00 -1.95
C SER A 96 16.74 1.40 -1.42
N LEU A 97 15.45 1.68 -1.26
CA LEU A 97 14.96 2.92 -0.65
C LEU A 97 15.47 3.11 0.80
N GLN A 98 15.89 2.02 1.47
CA GLN A 98 16.57 2.12 2.76
C GLN A 98 17.85 2.97 2.69
N GLY A 99 18.60 2.89 1.59
CA GLY A 99 19.79 3.71 1.36
C GLY A 99 19.48 5.21 1.16
N GLN A 100 18.20 5.57 0.98
CA GLN A 100 17.72 6.94 0.85
C GLN A 100 17.15 7.49 2.17
N GLY A 101 17.31 6.75 3.28
CA GLY A 101 16.86 7.17 4.61
C GLY A 101 15.40 6.79 4.93
N LEU A 102 14.72 6.04 4.07
CA LEU A 102 13.39 5.49 4.34
C LEU A 102 13.48 4.18 5.13
N THR A 103 12.48 3.90 5.95
CA THR A 103 12.34 2.58 6.58
C THR A 103 11.55 1.67 5.66
N VAL A 104 12.16 0.55 5.25
CA VAL A 104 11.48 -0.50 4.46
C VAL A 104 11.41 -1.78 5.28
N VAL A 105 10.19 -2.23 5.56
CA VAL A 105 9.93 -3.48 6.30
C VAL A 105 9.35 -4.50 5.34
N ARG A 106 10.00 -5.67 5.25
CA ARG A 106 9.43 -6.83 4.56
C ARG A 106 8.61 -7.67 5.54
N GLY A 107 7.38 -7.99 5.16
CA GLY A 107 6.44 -8.73 5.99
C GLY A 107 5.95 -7.91 7.18
N TRP A 108 5.76 -8.56 8.33
CA TRP A 108 5.20 -7.94 9.53
C TRP A 108 6.31 -7.55 10.54
N PRO A 109 6.40 -6.29 10.98
CA PRO A 109 7.42 -5.89 11.93
C PRO A 109 7.18 -6.51 13.32
N LYS A 110 8.23 -7.03 13.96
CA LYS A 110 8.14 -7.63 15.30
C LYS A 110 7.80 -6.61 16.38
N ARG A 111 8.32 -5.39 16.24
CA ARG A 111 8.03 -4.25 17.10
C ARG A 111 6.92 -3.43 16.46
N GLN A 112 6.02 -2.91 17.28
CA GLN A 112 5.00 -1.99 16.82
C GLN A 112 5.65 -0.67 16.37
N ILE A 113 5.26 -0.19 15.20
CA ILE A 113 5.63 1.11 14.65
C ILE A 113 4.34 1.94 14.62
N VAL A 114 4.37 3.09 15.28
CA VAL A 114 3.25 4.03 15.27
C VAL A 114 3.34 4.87 14.01
N LEU A 115 2.30 4.89 13.20
CA LEU A 115 2.24 5.66 11.96
C LEU A 115 1.41 6.93 12.11
N THR A 116 0.46 6.90 13.05
CA THR A 116 -0.41 8.03 13.36
C THR A 116 -0.56 8.14 14.86
N GLU A 117 -0.51 9.36 15.37
CA GLU A 117 -0.93 9.70 16.72
C GLU A 117 -2.05 10.72 16.71
N ASP A 118 -2.99 10.55 17.62
CA ASP A 118 -4.05 11.52 17.92
C ASP A 118 -3.99 11.86 19.41
N ALA A 119 -3.82 13.14 19.73
CA ALA A 119 -3.61 13.65 21.09
C ALA A 119 -2.53 12.89 21.87
N GLY A 120 -1.44 12.52 21.19
CA GLY A 120 -0.30 11.78 21.76
C GLY A 120 -0.56 10.28 22.01
N ARG A 121 -1.69 9.74 21.55
CA ARG A 121 -2.00 8.31 21.62
C ARG A 121 -1.82 7.65 20.25
N PRO A 122 -1.24 6.43 20.18
CA PRO A 122 -1.17 5.68 18.94
C PRO A 122 -2.57 5.44 18.35
N TYR A 123 -2.78 5.83 17.09
CA TYR A 123 -4.02 5.63 16.34
C TYR A 123 -3.81 4.55 15.26
N THR A 124 -2.99 4.83 14.25
CA THR A 124 -2.58 3.86 13.23
C THR A 124 -1.24 3.25 13.59
N THR A 125 -1.16 1.92 13.58
CA THR A 125 0.08 1.20 13.93
C THR A 125 0.25 -0.02 13.05
N ILE A 126 1.49 -0.41 12.79
CA ILE A 126 1.84 -1.67 12.14
C ILE A 126 2.76 -2.49 13.05
N GLY A 127 2.79 -3.80 12.87
CA GLY A 127 3.65 -4.67 13.66
C GLY A 127 3.04 -5.15 14.97
N GLY A 128 3.84 -5.91 15.73
CA GLY A 128 3.42 -6.56 16.98
C GLY A 128 3.43 -8.08 16.88
N TRP A 129 2.83 -8.75 17.86
CA TRP A 129 3.06 -10.18 18.13
C TRP A 129 2.74 -11.13 16.96
N ARG A 130 1.77 -10.80 16.09
CA ARG A 130 1.50 -11.64 14.91
C ARG A 130 0.64 -10.93 13.86
N MET A 131 0.99 -11.10 12.59
CA MET A 131 0.07 -10.84 11.47
C MET A 131 -1.09 -11.85 11.49
N ARG A 132 -2.30 -11.41 11.17
CA ARG A 132 -3.45 -12.31 11.06
C ARG A 132 -3.19 -13.33 9.94
N ARG A 133 -3.39 -14.62 10.22
CA ARG A 133 -3.16 -15.71 9.23
C ARG A 133 -4.02 -15.56 7.96
N ASN A 134 -5.18 -14.92 8.08
CA ASN A 134 -6.16 -14.77 7.01
C ASN A 134 -6.14 -13.38 6.35
N ASP A 135 -5.11 -12.56 6.57
CA ASP A 135 -5.07 -11.17 6.09
C ASP A 135 -5.27 -11.08 4.57
N ILE A 136 -4.46 -11.81 3.79
CA ILE A 136 -4.58 -11.88 2.32
C ILE A 136 -5.98 -12.32 1.88
N HIS A 137 -6.55 -13.32 2.54
CA HIS A 137 -7.89 -13.82 2.18
C HIS A 137 -9.01 -12.83 2.50
N ALA A 138 -8.88 -12.09 3.61
CA ALA A 138 -9.84 -11.08 3.99
C ALA A 138 -9.77 -9.87 3.06
N THR A 139 -8.55 -9.37 2.79
CA THR A 139 -8.30 -8.23 1.91
C THR A 139 -8.71 -8.49 0.47
N TRP A 140 -8.46 -9.69 -0.06
CA TRP A 140 -8.67 -10.02 -1.48
C TRP A 140 -9.89 -10.92 -1.71
N ARG A 141 -10.94 -10.75 -0.90
CA ARG A 141 -12.17 -11.55 -1.01
C ARG A 141 -12.81 -11.35 -2.39
N GLY A 142 -13.07 -12.44 -3.11
CA GLY A 142 -13.70 -12.41 -4.44
C GLY A 142 -12.73 -12.27 -5.62
N VAL A 143 -11.43 -12.17 -5.36
CA VAL A 143 -10.39 -12.25 -6.40
C VAL A 143 -10.27 -13.65 -6.99
N GLY A 144 -9.90 -13.72 -8.27
CA GLY A 144 -9.64 -14.97 -8.99
C GLY A 144 -8.64 -15.89 -8.29
N GLY A 145 -8.91 -17.19 -8.33
CA GLY A 145 -8.11 -18.19 -7.61
C GLY A 145 -6.65 -18.28 -8.08
N GLN A 146 -6.34 -17.90 -9.32
CA GLN A 146 -4.96 -17.85 -9.84
C GLN A 146 -4.16 -16.72 -9.19
N ALA A 147 -4.67 -15.48 -9.22
CA ALA A 147 -4.02 -14.34 -8.57
C ALA A 147 -3.88 -14.55 -7.05
N LEU A 148 -4.88 -15.14 -6.39
CA LEU A 148 -4.81 -15.48 -4.97
C LEU A 148 -3.73 -16.51 -4.63
N ARG A 149 -3.49 -17.51 -5.51
CA ARG A 149 -2.40 -18.46 -5.32
C ARG A 149 -1.05 -17.77 -5.48
N GLU A 150 -0.87 -16.97 -6.52
CA GLU A 150 0.38 -16.24 -6.74
C GLU A 150 0.68 -15.26 -5.59
N LEU A 151 -0.32 -14.53 -5.09
CA LEU A 151 -0.15 -13.68 -3.89
C LEU A 151 0.38 -14.46 -2.68
N LYS A 152 -0.09 -15.68 -2.46
CA LYS A 152 0.34 -16.50 -1.31
C LYS A 152 1.73 -17.10 -1.49
N GLU A 153 2.03 -17.57 -2.69
CA GLU A 153 3.27 -18.28 -2.99
C GLU A 153 4.44 -17.33 -3.26
N HIS A 154 4.15 -16.17 -3.84
CA HIS A 154 5.14 -15.24 -4.39
C HIS A 154 4.97 -13.79 -3.93
N GLY A 155 3.92 -13.46 -3.18
CA GLY A 155 3.72 -12.10 -2.67
C GLY A 155 4.69 -11.73 -1.55
N ALA A 156 5.54 -10.74 -1.79
CA ALA A 156 6.34 -10.08 -0.77
C ALA A 156 5.63 -8.80 -0.28
N LYS A 157 5.02 -8.86 0.91
CA LYS A 157 4.45 -7.67 1.57
C LYS A 157 5.56 -6.71 2.01
N LEU A 158 5.39 -5.43 1.73
CA LEU A 158 6.30 -4.36 2.13
C LEU A 158 5.53 -3.23 2.82
N HIS A 159 6.17 -2.62 3.81
CA HIS A 159 5.81 -1.30 4.34
C HIS A 159 6.99 -0.36 4.06
N ILE A 160 6.73 0.79 3.45
CA ILE A 160 7.71 1.84 3.20
C ILE A 160 7.26 3.06 4.00
N ILE A 161 8.14 3.59 4.86
CA ILE A 161 7.79 4.57 5.88
C ILE A 161 8.84 5.68 5.88
N ASP A 162 8.37 6.92 5.88
CA ASP A 162 9.16 8.05 6.35
C ASP A 162 9.00 8.15 7.87
N THR A 163 10.08 8.00 8.63
CA THR A 163 10.00 8.02 10.09
C THR A 163 9.83 9.42 10.68
N GLU A 164 9.97 10.47 9.89
CA GLU A 164 9.75 11.85 10.32
C GLU A 164 8.26 12.19 10.30
N TRP A 165 7.76 12.75 11.42
CA TRP A 165 6.37 13.18 11.54
C TRP A 165 6.08 14.37 10.63
N GLY A 166 4.97 14.35 9.91
CA GLY A 166 4.54 15.46 9.05
C GLY A 166 5.31 15.61 7.74
N ARG A 167 6.41 14.88 7.56
CA ARG A 167 7.21 14.99 6.33
C ARG A 167 6.59 14.14 5.23
N ASP A 168 6.32 14.80 4.11
CA ASP A 168 5.61 14.22 2.99
C ASP A 168 6.37 14.35 1.65
N ASP A 169 7.54 15.00 1.64
CA ASP A 169 8.29 15.32 0.43
C ASP A 169 9.40 14.30 0.09
N ARG A 170 9.61 13.26 0.92
CA ARG A 170 10.66 12.24 0.71
C ARG A 170 10.14 10.92 0.17
N LEU A 171 9.11 10.35 0.79
CA LEU A 171 8.64 9.00 0.45
C LEU A 171 8.11 8.95 -0.98
N TRP A 172 7.20 9.85 -1.36
CA TRP A 172 6.50 9.76 -2.64
C TRP A 172 7.41 9.97 -3.85
N PRO A 173 8.31 10.98 -3.88
CA PRO A 173 9.26 11.10 -4.98
C PRO A 173 10.22 9.91 -5.08
N ALA A 174 10.69 9.38 -3.95
CA ALA A 174 11.59 8.23 -3.92
C ALA A 174 10.89 6.96 -4.44
N LEU A 175 9.65 6.73 -4.02
CA LEU A 175 8.81 5.63 -4.53
C LEU A 175 8.58 5.78 -6.04
N LEU A 176 8.19 6.97 -6.50
CA LEU A 176 7.97 7.25 -7.92
C LEU A 176 9.24 6.99 -8.75
N GLY A 177 10.41 7.34 -8.22
CA GLY A 177 11.70 7.04 -8.86
C GLY A 177 12.03 5.55 -8.92
N ALA A 178 11.60 4.75 -7.93
CA ALA A 178 11.87 3.31 -7.89
C ALA A 178 10.94 2.46 -8.80
N VAL A 179 9.77 3.00 -9.14
CA VAL A 179 8.74 2.31 -9.94
C VAL A 179 8.71 2.74 -11.42
N ARG A 180 9.52 3.74 -11.78
CA ARG A 180 9.81 4.12 -13.18
C ARG A 180 10.98 3.30 -13.73
#